data_AF-A0AAJ4A335-F1
#
_entry.id   AF-A0AAJ4A335-F1
#
_cell.length_a   1.000
_cell.length_b   1.000
_cell.length_c   1.000
_cell.angle_alpha   90.00
_cell.angle_beta   90.00
_cell.angle_gamma   90.00
#
_symmetry.space_group_name_H-M   'P 1'
#
loop_
_entity.id
_entity.type
_entity.pdbx_description
1 polymer ?
#
loop_
_entity_poly.entity_id
_entity_poly.type
_entity_poly.pdbx_seq_one_letter_code
_entity_poly.pdbx_strand_id
1 'polypeptide(L)'
;MSKVENLKAEILKAQQDGDIASLYVLEQQAHDTLDEETIHGFYANILDLALERLTDTLESHRVMDMNEIQDFATLRALYEYAIEHYSASKLSDASALFEVLSGLSNDKKFSLALKFHWIASKENLSLDDFLSKIADIDATQNAGTFYISCFKEEAQKLLNASIIDAG
;
A
#
# COMPACT_ATOMS: atom_id res chain seq x y z
N MET A 1 26.54 19.66 -13.11
CA MET A 1 25.91 18.37 -12.76
C MET A 1 25.00 17.94 -13.88
N SER A 2 25.03 16.66 -14.23
CA SER A 2 24.12 16.06 -15.21
C SER A 2 22.69 15.96 -14.64
N LYS A 3 21.69 15.75 -15.52
CA LYS A 3 20.29 15.52 -15.11
C LYS A 3 20.16 14.33 -14.14
N VAL A 4 20.95 13.27 -14.37
CA VAL A 4 20.99 12.07 -13.51
C VAL A 4 21.57 12.39 -12.14
N GLU A 5 22.68 13.15 -12.08
CA GLU A 5 23.31 13.54 -10.81
C GLU A 5 22.40 14.42 -9.96
N ASN A 6 21.70 15.38 -10.58
CA ASN A 6 20.74 16.23 -9.87
C ASN A 6 19.60 15.40 -9.27
N LEU A 7 19.01 14.48 -10.05
CA LEU A 7 17.94 13.61 -9.58
C LEU A 7 18.40 12.72 -8.42
N LYS A 8 19.60 12.11 -8.52
CA LYS A 8 20.17 11.30 -7.43
C LYS A 8 20.38 12.14 -6.16
N ALA A 9 20.77 13.41 -6.29
CA ALA A 9 20.91 14.32 -5.15
C ALA A 9 19.56 14.67 -4.50
N GLU A 10 18.51 14.89 -5.30
CA GLU A 10 17.15 15.14 -4.79
C GLU A 10 16.57 13.91 -4.07
N ILE A 11 16.74 12.72 -4.66
CA ILE A 11 16.35 11.45 -4.04
C ILE A 11 17.10 11.24 -2.71
N LEU A 12 18.43 11.40 -2.71
CA LEU A 12 19.24 11.23 -1.51
C LEU A 12 18.81 12.20 -0.41
N LYS A 13 18.49 13.45 -0.76
CA LYS A 13 18.00 14.43 0.21
C LYS A 13 16.65 13.99 0.79
N ALA A 14 15.68 13.60 -0.04
CA ALA A 14 14.38 13.13 0.43
C ALA A 14 14.50 11.88 1.32
N GLN A 15 15.43 10.96 1.00
CA GLN A 15 15.74 9.81 1.84
C GLN A 15 16.29 10.22 3.21
N GLN A 16 17.25 11.16 3.25
CA GLN A 16 17.84 11.66 4.49
C GLN A 16 16.83 12.41 5.37
N ASP A 17 15.88 13.09 4.74
CA ASP A 17 14.81 13.83 5.42
C ASP A 17 13.64 12.90 5.84
N GLY A 18 13.66 11.62 5.47
CA GLY A 18 12.56 10.68 5.70
C GLY A 18 11.27 11.07 4.97
N ASP A 19 11.40 11.83 3.87
CA ASP A 19 10.29 12.42 3.13
C ASP A 19 9.80 11.47 2.02
N ILE A 20 8.95 10.52 2.42
CA ILE A 20 8.38 9.50 1.53
C ILE A 20 7.54 10.15 0.44
N ALA A 21 6.81 11.22 0.77
CA ALA A 21 5.98 11.93 -0.20
C ALA A 21 6.81 12.56 -1.32
N SER A 22 7.93 13.21 -1.00
CA SER A 22 8.86 13.73 -2.00
C SER A 22 9.48 12.63 -2.85
N LEU A 23 9.75 11.44 -2.29
CA LEU A 23 10.17 10.29 -3.08
C LEU A 23 9.11 9.91 -4.12
N TYR A 24 7.84 9.79 -3.74
CA TYR A 24 6.77 9.53 -4.70
C TYR A 24 6.58 10.65 -5.74
N VAL A 25 6.87 11.91 -5.42
CA VAL A 25 6.87 13.00 -6.41
C VAL A 25 7.96 12.79 -7.47
N LEU A 26 9.11 12.23 -7.08
CA LEU A 26 10.25 11.95 -7.97
C LEU A 26 10.11 10.62 -8.74
N GLU A 27 9.12 9.79 -8.41
CA GLU A 27 8.93 8.42 -8.92
C GLU A 27 8.98 8.33 -10.45
N GLN A 28 8.16 9.13 -11.16
CA GLN A 28 8.13 9.09 -12.62
C GLN A 28 9.49 9.49 -13.23
N GLN A 29 10.10 10.55 -12.69
CA GLN A 29 11.39 11.01 -13.18
C GLN A 29 12.50 9.99 -12.89
N ALA A 30 12.43 9.29 -11.74
CA ALA A 30 13.30 8.19 -11.42
C ALA A 30 13.18 7.11 -12.49
N HIS A 31 11.98 6.59 -12.76
CA HIS A 31 11.73 5.56 -13.79
C HIS A 31 12.25 5.95 -15.18
N ASP A 32 12.05 7.21 -15.57
CA ASP A 32 12.45 7.68 -16.90
C ASP A 32 13.97 7.86 -17.05
N THR A 33 14.72 7.93 -15.94
CA THR A 33 16.11 8.41 -15.93
C THR A 33 17.11 7.41 -15.38
N LEU A 34 16.70 6.55 -14.44
CA LEU A 34 17.58 5.64 -13.73
C LEU A 34 17.54 4.23 -14.33
N ASP A 35 18.62 3.48 -14.13
CA ASP A 35 18.66 2.05 -14.47
C ASP A 35 17.81 1.21 -13.49
N GLU A 36 17.46 -0.01 -13.92
CA GLU A 36 16.58 -0.94 -13.19
C GLU A 36 17.09 -1.27 -11.79
N GLU A 37 18.40 -1.47 -11.62
CA GLU A 37 19.01 -1.76 -10.31
C GLU A 37 18.84 -0.57 -9.36
N THR A 38 19.09 0.64 -9.85
CA THR A 38 18.90 1.87 -9.07
C THR A 38 17.43 2.09 -8.73
N ILE A 39 16.50 1.76 -9.64
CA ILE A 39 15.05 1.85 -9.37
C ILE A 39 14.61 0.87 -8.30
N HIS A 40 15.12 -0.36 -8.33
CA HIS A 40 14.84 -1.32 -7.27
C HIS A 40 15.30 -0.79 -5.90
N GLY A 41 16.51 -0.24 -5.84
CA GLY A 41 17.02 0.41 -4.64
C GLY A 41 16.17 1.61 -4.20
N PHE A 42 15.64 2.39 -5.12
CA PHE A 42 14.76 3.52 -4.83
C PHE A 42 13.49 3.08 -4.10
N TYR A 43 12.79 2.04 -4.59
CA TYR A 43 11.60 1.50 -3.92
C TYR A 43 11.91 0.80 -2.60
N ALA A 44 13.05 0.11 -2.50
CA ALA A 44 13.49 -0.49 -1.25
C ALA A 44 13.66 0.57 -0.15
N ASN A 45 14.24 1.74 -0.48
CA ASN A 45 14.36 2.85 0.47
C ASN A 45 13.01 3.45 0.89
N ILE A 46 12.05 3.58 -0.05
CA ILE A 46 10.68 4.00 0.27
C ILE A 46 10.07 3.04 1.30
N LEU A 47 10.22 1.74 1.06
CA LEU A 47 9.68 0.70 1.94
C LEU A 47 10.34 0.72 3.32
N ASP A 48 11.66 0.84 3.40
CA ASP A 48 12.39 0.90 4.67
C ASP A 48 11.88 2.07 5.54
N LEU A 49 11.75 3.26 4.96
CA LEU A 49 11.20 4.43 5.64
C LEU A 49 9.74 4.22 6.06
N ALA A 50 8.93 3.57 5.23
CA ALA A 50 7.53 3.31 5.54
C ALA A 50 7.38 2.30 6.71
N LEU A 51 8.25 1.29 6.78
CA LEU A 51 8.29 0.31 7.87
C LEU A 51 8.77 0.92 9.19
N GLU A 52 9.74 1.84 9.14
CA GLU A 52 10.16 2.62 10.30
C GLU A 52 8.99 3.46 10.83
N ARG A 53 8.32 4.23 9.96
CA ARG A 53 7.13 5.01 10.33
C ARG A 53 5.98 4.16 10.83
N LEU A 54 5.78 2.96 10.28
CA LEU A 54 4.80 1.99 10.78
C LEU A 54 5.10 1.64 12.24
N THR A 55 6.36 1.31 12.53
CA THR A 55 6.82 0.94 13.88
C THR A 55 6.58 2.10 14.86
N ASP A 56 7.02 3.31 14.53
CA ASP A 56 6.79 4.51 15.35
C ASP A 56 5.30 4.78 15.61
N THR A 57 4.46 4.55 14.60
CA THR A 57 3.01 4.75 14.70
C THR A 57 2.37 3.77 15.67
N LEU A 58 2.79 2.49 15.61
CA LEU A 58 2.33 1.46 16.54
C LEU A 58 2.80 1.73 17.97
N GLU A 59 4.08 2.10 18.16
CA GLU A 59 4.63 2.39 19.49
C GLU A 59 4.00 3.62 20.13
N SER A 60 3.72 4.66 19.34
CA SER A 60 3.05 5.88 19.80
C SER A 60 1.54 5.73 19.99
N HIS A 61 0.97 4.55 19.72
CA HIS A 61 -0.48 4.27 19.80
C HIS A 61 -1.32 5.29 18.99
N ARG A 62 -0.76 5.79 17.89
CA ARG A 62 -1.45 6.72 16.98
C ARG A 62 -2.06 5.93 15.81
N VAL A 63 -2.96 6.58 15.10
CA VAL A 63 -3.41 6.15 13.77
C VAL A 63 -2.85 7.10 12.72
N MET A 64 -2.65 6.60 11.51
CA MET A 64 -2.25 7.40 10.35
C MET A 64 -3.46 8.17 9.80
N ASP A 65 -3.24 9.45 9.48
CA ASP A 65 -4.25 10.30 8.86
C ASP A 65 -4.01 10.40 7.36
N MET A 66 -4.97 9.97 6.53
CA MET A 66 -4.83 10.06 5.07
C MET A 66 -4.83 11.50 4.54
N ASN A 67 -5.18 12.50 5.35
CA ASN A 67 -5.05 13.91 4.99
C ASN A 67 -3.65 14.46 5.28
N GLU A 68 -2.84 13.77 6.09
CA GLU A 68 -1.45 14.12 6.34
C GLU A 68 -0.56 13.49 5.27
N ILE A 69 0.18 14.32 4.54
CA ILE A 69 0.88 13.94 3.30
C ILE A 69 1.85 12.77 3.54
N GLN A 70 2.60 12.78 4.64
CA GLN A 70 3.53 11.70 4.96
C GLN A 70 2.82 10.41 5.34
N ASP A 71 1.73 10.49 6.09
CA ASP A 71 0.96 9.32 6.49
C ASP A 71 0.25 8.69 5.28
N PHE A 72 -0.27 9.52 4.37
CA PHE A 72 -0.77 9.07 3.07
C PHE A 72 0.30 8.32 2.27
N ALA A 73 1.50 8.91 2.13
CA ALA A 73 2.61 8.29 1.40
C ALA A 73 3.08 6.99 2.07
N THR A 74 3.08 6.95 3.41
CA THR A 74 3.41 5.75 4.19
C THR A 74 2.40 4.64 3.94
N LEU A 75 1.09 4.94 4.04
CA LEU A 75 0.02 3.98 3.79
C LEU A 75 0.06 3.46 2.34
N ARG A 76 0.41 4.30 1.37
CA ARG A 76 0.63 3.89 -0.03
C ARG A 76 1.75 2.85 -0.13
N ALA A 77 2.93 3.14 0.40
CA ALA A 77 4.08 2.23 0.36
C ALA A 77 3.79 0.88 1.01
N LEU A 78 3.14 0.89 2.17
CA LEU A 78 2.80 -0.35 2.87
C LEU A 78 1.72 -1.15 2.15
N TYR A 79 0.75 -0.48 1.50
CA TYR A 79 -0.24 -1.15 0.68
C TYR A 79 0.39 -1.79 -0.58
N GLU A 80 1.28 -1.06 -1.27
CA GLU A 80 2.04 -1.59 -2.42
C GLU A 80 2.84 -2.83 -2.01
N TYR A 81 3.49 -2.80 -0.85
CA TYR A 81 4.20 -3.94 -0.29
C TYR A 81 3.29 -5.13 0.01
N ALA A 82 2.10 -4.89 0.59
CA ALA A 82 1.12 -5.94 0.83
C ALA A 82 0.63 -6.58 -0.50
N ILE A 83 0.43 -5.77 -1.54
CA ILE A 83 0.08 -6.25 -2.89
C ILE A 83 1.22 -7.03 -3.54
N GLU A 84 2.48 -6.63 -3.33
CA GLU A 84 3.65 -7.39 -3.80
C GLU A 84 3.64 -8.81 -3.21
N HIS A 85 3.46 -8.93 -1.89
CA HIS A 85 3.32 -10.24 -1.24
C HIS A 85 2.11 -11.01 -1.77
N TYR A 86 0.98 -10.33 -1.99
CA TYR A 86 -0.22 -10.97 -2.51
C TYR A 86 0.02 -11.53 -3.93
N SER A 87 0.61 -10.74 -4.82
CA SER A 87 0.95 -11.16 -6.18
C SER A 87 2.00 -12.28 -6.20
N ALA A 88 2.92 -12.30 -5.23
CA ALA A 88 3.88 -13.38 -5.02
C ALA A 88 3.28 -14.64 -4.35
N SER A 89 1.95 -14.70 -4.18
CA SER A 89 1.24 -15.79 -3.49
C SER A 89 1.67 -16.03 -2.04
N LYS A 90 2.29 -15.04 -1.39
CA LYS A 90 2.62 -15.03 0.04
C LYS A 90 1.39 -14.56 0.83
N LEU A 91 0.32 -15.34 0.75
CA LEU A 91 -1.02 -14.92 1.18
C LEU A 91 -1.10 -14.62 2.69
N SER A 92 -0.35 -15.35 3.52
CA SER A 92 -0.28 -15.11 4.95
C SER A 92 0.34 -13.75 5.28
N ASP A 93 1.44 -13.39 4.61
CA ASP A 93 2.15 -12.14 4.83
C ASP A 93 1.31 -10.95 4.34
N ALA A 94 0.72 -11.09 3.15
CA ALA A 94 -0.21 -10.11 2.60
C ALA A 94 -1.42 -9.89 3.52
N SER A 95 -2.05 -10.98 3.98
CA SER A 95 -3.18 -10.96 4.91
C SER A 95 -2.86 -10.19 6.19
N ALA A 96 -1.72 -10.49 6.82
CA ALA A 96 -1.29 -9.82 8.05
C ALA A 96 -1.07 -8.31 7.83
N LEU A 97 -0.44 -7.92 6.72
CA LEU A 97 -0.24 -6.52 6.38
C LEU A 97 -1.57 -5.80 6.13
N PHE A 98 -2.49 -6.40 5.38
CA PHE A 98 -3.81 -5.82 5.16
C PHE A 98 -4.62 -5.65 6.45
N GLU A 99 -4.55 -6.63 7.36
CA GLU A 99 -5.18 -6.55 8.68
C GLU A 99 -4.64 -5.35 9.47
N VAL A 100 -3.31 -5.24 9.60
CA VAL A 100 -2.64 -4.13 10.30
C VAL A 100 -3.05 -2.79 9.69
N LEU A 101 -2.93 -2.64 8.37
CA LEU A 101 -3.27 -1.39 7.68
C LEU A 101 -4.75 -1.02 7.81
N SER A 102 -5.64 -2.02 7.85
CA SER A 102 -7.08 -1.78 8.06
C SER A 102 -7.37 -1.15 9.43
N GLY A 103 -6.57 -1.48 10.46
CA GLY A 103 -6.70 -0.95 11.82
C GLY A 103 -5.89 0.32 12.08
N LEU A 104 -4.90 0.65 11.24
CA LEU A 104 -3.95 1.73 11.48
C LEU A 104 -4.33 3.07 10.84
N SER A 105 -5.28 3.09 9.92
CA SER A 105 -5.76 4.34 9.28
C SER A 105 -7.02 4.88 9.95
N ASN A 106 -7.15 6.20 10.04
CA ASN A 106 -8.39 6.86 10.46
C ASN A 106 -9.45 6.96 9.32
N ASP A 107 -9.05 6.68 8.07
CA ASP A 107 -9.94 6.74 6.93
C ASP A 107 -10.80 5.48 6.83
N LYS A 108 -12.08 5.64 7.08
CA LYS A 108 -13.04 4.53 7.13
C LYS A 108 -13.18 3.80 5.80
N LYS A 109 -12.99 4.48 4.66
CA LYS A 109 -13.14 3.85 3.33
C LYS A 109 -11.92 2.97 3.04
N PHE A 110 -10.72 3.48 3.29
CA PHE A 110 -9.49 2.72 3.20
C PHE A 110 -9.50 1.52 4.14
N SER A 111 -9.81 1.73 5.41
CA SER A 111 -9.90 0.64 6.40
C SER A 111 -10.90 -0.44 5.97
N LEU A 112 -12.06 -0.07 5.44
CA LEU A 112 -13.05 -1.03 4.95
C LEU A 112 -12.55 -1.77 3.69
N ALA A 113 -11.93 -1.05 2.76
CA ALA A 113 -11.36 -1.67 1.56
C ALA A 113 -10.30 -2.72 1.92
N LEU A 114 -9.40 -2.40 2.84
CA LEU A 114 -8.35 -3.28 3.31
C LEU A 114 -8.89 -4.53 4.02
N LYS A 115 -10.06 -4.45 4.67
CA LYS A 115 -10.73 -5.64 5.21
C LYS A 115 -11.12 -6.64 4.12
N PHE A 116 -11.56 -6.18 2.94
CA PHE A 116 -11.83 -7.11 1.84
C PHE A 116 -10.57 -7.80 1.34
N HIS A 117 -9.44 -7.08 1.26
CA HIS A 117 -8.15 -7.66 0.88
C HIS A 117 -7.67 -8.69 1.90
N TRP A 118 -7.77 -8.33 3.18
CA TRP A 118 -7.44 -9.20 4.29
C TRP A 118 -8.25 -10.50 4.26
N ILE A 119 -9.59 -10.40 4.18
CA ILE A 119 -10.45 -11.58 4.16
C ILE A 119 -10.16 -12.43 2.91
N ALA A 120 -10.07 -11.81 1.73
CA ALA A 120 -9.80 -12.54 0.49
C ALA A 120 -8.48 -13.32 0.53
N SER A 121 -7.39 -12.68 0.97
CA SER A 121 -6.08 -13.32 1.11
C SER A 121 -6.06 -14.40 2.20
N LYS A 122 -6.74 -14.17 3.33
CA LYS A 122 -6.91 -15.16 4.42
C LYS A 122 -7.69 -16.41 3.97
N GLU A 123 -8.69 -16.24 3.12
CA GLU A 123 -9.47 -17.32 2.49
C GLU A 123 -8.74 -17.99 1.31
N ASN A 124 -7.43 -17.70 1.14
CA ASN A 124 -6.57 -18.23 0.08
C ASN A 124 -7.03 -17.88 -1.35
N LEU A 125 -7.80 -16.80 -1.53
CA LEU A 125 -8.14 -16.31 -2.85
C LEU A 125 -6.89 -15.71 -3.49
N SER A 126 -6.52 -16.11 -4.70
CA SER A 126 -5.38 -15.50 -5.40
C SER A 126 -5.68 -14.03 -5.77
N LEU A 127 -4.63 -13.24 -6.03
CA LEU A 127 -4.82 -11.85 -6.46
C LEU A 127 -5.64 -11.78 -7.77
N ASP A 128 -5.37 -12.66 -8.74
CA ASP A 128 -6.14 -12.71 -10.01
C ASP A 128 -7.62 -12.99 -9.78
N ASP A 129 -7.94 -13.91 -8.87
CA ASP A 129 -9.32 -14.21 -8.51
C ASP A 129 -9.98 -13.05 -7.76
N PHE A 130 -9.23 -12.40 -6.86
CA PHE A 130 -9.71 -11.20 -6.18
C PHE A 130 -10.03 -10.08 -7.18
N LEU A 131 -9.11 -9.77 -8.10
CA LEU A 131 -9.29 -8.74 -9.12
C LEU A 131 -10.46 -9.04 -10.06
N SER A 132 -10.64 -10.30 -10.44
CA SER A 132 -11.68 -10.70 -11.40
C SER A 132 -13.06 -10.87 -10.77
N LYS A 133 -13.15 -11.41 -9.55
CA LYS A 133 -14.43 -11.80 -8.93
C LYS A 133 -14.90 -10.82 -7.85
N ILE A 134 -14.00 -10.13 -7.18
CA ILE A 134 -14.30 -9.34 -5.98
C ILE A 134 -14.15 -7.85 -6.25
N ALA A 135 -13.02 -7.44 -6.82
CA ALA A 135 -12.75 -6.04 -7.10
C ALA A 135 -13.59 -5.52 -8.27
N ASP A 136 -14.00 -4.25 -8.16
CA ASP A 136 -14.51 -3.47 -9.28
C ASP A 136 -13.39 -2.53 -9.76
N ILE A 137 -12.64 -2.98 -10.77
CA ILE A 137 -11.46 -2.28 -11.29
C ILE A 137 -11.84 -0.98 -11.98
N ASP A 138 -12.91 -0.97 -12.77
CA ASP A 138 -13.36 0.22 -13.49
C ASP A 138 -13.82 1.30 -12.49
N ALA A 139 -14.60 0.92 -11.47
CA ALA A 139 -15.00 1.85 -10.42
C ALA A 139 -13.81 2.33 -9.58
N THR A 140 -12.85 1.45 -9.27
CA THR A 140 -11.61 1.81 -8.56
C THR A 140 -10.80 2.85 -9.34
N GLN A 141 -10.61 2.64 -10.65
CA GLN A 141 -9.90 3.58 -11.51
C GLN A 141 -10.60 4.94 -11.55
N ASN A 142 -11.93 4.96 -11.67
CA ASN A 142 -12.73 6.18 -11.63
C ASN A 142 -12.65 6.90 -10.28
N ALA A 143 -12.47 6.16 -9.18
CA ALA A 143 -12.27 6.72 -7.85
C ALA A 143 -10.87 7.35 -7.67
N GLY A 144 -9.89 6.99 -8.50
CA GLY A 144 -8.54 7.56 -8.49
C GLY A 144 -7.74 7.24 -7.24
N THR A 145 -8.03 6.12 -6.57
CA THR A 145 -7.33 5.68 -5.36
C THR A 145 -6.05 4.90 -5.70
N PHE A 146 -5.02 5.01 -4.87
CA PHE A 146 -3.80 4.17 -5.01
C PHE A 146 -4.03 2.71 -4.61
N TYR A 147 -5.17 2.42 -3.99
CA TYR A 147 -5.58 1.09 -3.54
C TYR A 147 -6.87 0.66 -4.23
N ILE A 148 -7.15 -0.64 -4.24
CA ILE A 148 -8.41 -1.18 -4.76
C ILE A 148 -9.53 -0.81 -3.78
N SER A 149 -10.41 0.10 -4.19
CA SER A 149 -11.35 0.77 -3.28
C SER A 149 -12.81 0.42 -3.52
N CYS A 150 -13.11 -0.14 -4.68
CA CYS A 150 -14.46 -0.48 -5.11
C CYS A 150 -14.60 -1.99 -5.32
N PHE A 151 -15.76 -2.53 -4.93
CA PHE A 151 -15.98 -3.98 -4.89
C PHE A 151 -17.36 -4.33 -5.46
N LYS A 152 -17.44 -5.48 -6.12
CA LYS A 152 -18.67 -6.05 -6.67
C LYS A 152 -19.58 -6.57 -5.55
N GLU A 153 -20.84 -6.82 -5.86
CA GLU A 153 -21.80 -7.39 -4.90
C GLU A 153 -21.31 -8.73 -4.30
N GLU A 154 -20.56 -9.51 -5.06
CA GLU A 154 -19.92 -10.75 -4.61
C GLU A 154 -19.02 -10.55 -3.38
N ALA A 155 -18.40 -9.38 -3.22
CA ALA A 155 -17.55 -9.08 -2.07
C ALA A 155 -18.32 -9.11 -0.75
N GLN A 156 -19.62 -8.81 -0.76
CA GLN A 156 -20.45 -8.88 0.44
C GLN A 156 -20.51 -10.29 1.04
N LYS A 157 -20.32 -11.33 0.22
CA LYS A 157 -20.26 -12.72 0.68
C LYS A 157 -19.05 -12.96 1.59
N LEU A 158 -17.92 -12.28 1.34
CA LEU A 158 -16.71 -12.37 2.17
C LEU A 158 -16.96 -11.81 3.58
N LEU A 159 -17.61 -10.66 3.69
CA LEU A 159 -17.95 -10.06 4.98
C LEU A 159 -18.89 -10.96 5.78
N ASN A 160 -19.92 -11.50 5.13
CA ASN A 160 -20.91 -12.33 5.80
C ASN A 160 -20.32 -13.66 6.30
N ALA A 161 -19.38 -14.27 5.56
CA ALA A 161 -18.69 -15.48 5.99
C ALA A 161 -17.76 -15.21 7.18
N SER A 162 -17.01 -14.09 7.16
CA SER A 162 -16.06 -13.73 8.22
C SER A 162 -16.72 -13.45 9.59
N ILE A 163 -18.00 -13.06 9.62
CA ILE A 163 -18.75 -12.80 10.86
C ILE A 163 -19.19 -14.11 11.55
N ILE A 164 -19.36 -15.20 10.79
CA ILE A 164 -19.84 -16.48 11.33
C ILE A 164 -18.74 -17.21 12.12
N ASP A 165 -17.47 -16.99 11.80
CA ASP A 165 -16.33 -17.61 12.49
C ASP A 165 -15.86 -16.86 13.75
N ALA A 166 -16.45 -15.69 14.05
CA ALA A 166 -16.14 -14.87 15.22
C ALA A 166 -17.18 -14.98 16.37
N GLY A 167 -18.18 -15.86 16.24
CA GLY A 167 -19.21 -16.15 17.25
C GLY A 167 -19.12 -17.55 17.79
#